data_AF-A0A8E0VMF7-F1
#
_entry.id   AF-A0A8E0VMF7-F1
#
_cell.length_a   1.000
_cell.length_b   1.000
_cell.length_c   1.000
_cell.angle_alpha   90.00
_cell.angle_beta   90.00
_cell.angle_gamma   90.00
#
_symmetry.space_group_name_H-M   'P 1'
#
loop_
_entity.id
_entity.type
_entity.pdbx_description
1 polymer ?
#
loop_
_entity_poly.entity_id
_entity_poly.type
_entity_poly.pdbx_seq_one_letter_code
_entity_poly.pdbx_strand_id
1 'polypeptide(L)' 'MINPTIEKFEDAIGSCSDEILTLGGNRRDCVRCVNDLFSECLKFCVSSAFACRNACVSARTYGKFSCKANLE' A
#
# COMPACT_ATOMS: atom_id res chain seq x y z
N MET A 1 -9.95 4.18 17.37
CA MET A 1 -8.50 3.95 17.28
C MET A 1 -8.25 3.05 16.09
N ILE A 2 -7.54 3.56 15.08
CA ILE A 2 -7.08 2.76 13.94
C ILE A 2 -6.05 1.77 14.51
N ASN A 3 -6.12 0.51 14.09
CA ASN A 3 -5.22 -0.54 14.59
C ASN A 3 -3.78 -0.12 14.24
N PRO A 4 -2.83 -0.06 15.18
CA PRO A 4 -1.45 0.38 14.90
C PRO A 4 -0.75 -0.48 13.84
N THR A 5 -1.28 -1.67 13.55
CA THR A 5 -0.84 -2.53 12.45
C THR A 5 -1.21 -1.97 11.07
N ILE A 6 -2.35 -1.28 10.94
CA ILE A 6 -2.86 -0.73 9.67
C ILE A 6 -2.04 0.50 9.25
N GLU A 7 -1.72 1.39 10.19
CA GLU A 7 -0.88 2.57 9.91
C GLU A 7 0.49 2.14 9.35
N LYS A 8 1.06 1.04 9.87
CA LYS A 8 2.29 0.46 9.31
C LYS A 8 2.14 0.00 7.85
N PHE A 9 0.97 -0.47 7.44
CA PHE A 9 0.72 -0.86 6.05
C PHE A 9 0.54 0.34 5.13
N GLU A 10 -0.13 1.41 5.60
CA GLU A 10 -0.22 2.67 4.85
C GLU A 10 1.16 3.28 4.64
N ASP A 11 1.97 3.32 5.70
CA ASP A 11 3.34 3.84 5.67
C ASP A 11 4.25 2.99 4.77
N ALA A 12 4.17 1.65 4.88
CA ALA A 12 4.94 0.75 4.02
C ALA A 12 4.53 0.86 2.53
N ILE A 13 3.23 1.05 2.24
CA ILE A 13 2.75 1.25 0.87
C ILE A 13 3.23 2.61 0.33
N GLY A 14 3.19 3.65 1.14
CA GLY A 14 3.73 4.98 0.81
C GLY A 14 5.22 4.92 0.53
N SER A 15 5.99 4.34 1.45
CA SER A 15 7.44 4.17 1.36
C SER A 15 7.85 3.33 0.16
N CYS A 16 7.14 2.24 -0.15
CA CYS A 16 7.46 1.46 -1.35
C CYS A 16 7.15 2.19 -2.66
N SER A 17 6.15 3.07 -2.64
CA SER A 17 5.88 3.95 -3.78
C SER A 17 7.03 4.95 -3.95
N ASP A 18 7.44 5.60 -2.86
CA ASP A 18 8.48 6.63 -2.84
C ASP A 18 9.88 6.09 -3.19
N GLU A 19 10.23 4.91 -2.68
CA GLU A 19 11.53 4.26 -2.90
C GLU A 19 11.70 3.83 -4.37
N ILE A 20 10.65 3.25 -4.97
CA ILE A 20 10.68 2.84 -6.39
C ILE A 20 10.74 4.07 -7.30
N LEU A 21 10.09 5.17 -6.92
CA LEU A 21 10.17 6.43 -7.66
C LEU A 21 11.55 7.08 -7.55
N THR A 22 12.16 7.04 -6.36
CA THR A 22 13.51 7.59 -6.11
C THR A 22 14.61 6.81 -6.85
N LEU A 23 14.43 5.51 -7.02
CA LEU A 23 15.40 4.63 -7.71
C LEU A 23 15.20 4.58 -9.24
N GLY A 24 14.26 5.36 -9.81
CA GLY A 24 13.94 5.31 -11.24
C GLY A 24 13.27 4.00 -11.67
N GLY A 25 12.61 3.32 -10.73
CA GLY A 25 11.96 2.04 -10.94
C GLY A 25 10.71 2.15 -11.81
N ASN A 26 10.40 1.06 -12.51
CA ASN A 26 9.30 1.02 -13.45
C ASN A 26 7.95 1.04 -12.72
N ARG A 27 6.93 1.63 -13.35
CA ARG A 27 5.52 1.62 -12.87
C ARG A 27 5.05 0.22 -12.47
N ARG A 28 5.50 -0.81 -13.19
CA ARG A 28 5.17 -2.21 -12.92
C ARG A 28 5.70 -2.67 -11.56
N ASP A 29 6.92 -2.29 -11.20
CA ASP A 29 7.53 -2.64 -9.92
C ASP A 29 6.82 -1.92 -8.76
N CYS A 30 6.48 -0.65 -8.95
CA CYS A 30 5.70 0.13 -7.98
C CYS A 30 4.34 -0.54 -7.71
N VAL A 31 3.59 -0.84 -8.77
CA VAL A 31 2.30 -1.53 -8.66
C VAL A 31 2.43 -2.94 -8.09
N ARG A 32 3.55 -3.64 -8.35
CA ARG A 32 3.80 -4.97 -7.81
C ARG A 32 4.00 -4.91 -6.31
N CYS A 33 4.83 -3.98 -5.81
CA CYS A 33 5.05 -3.81 -4.39
C CYS A 33 3.77 -3.44 -3.63
N VAL A 34 2.98 -2.49 -4.14
CA VAL A 34 1.71 -2.10 -3.54
C VAL A 34 0.73 -3.27 -3.45
N ASN A 35 0.68 -4.16 -4.46
CA ASN A 35 -0.17 -5.35 -4.40
C ASN A 35 0.36 -6.44 -3.44
N ASP A 36 1.67 -6.55 -3.27
CA ASP A 36 2.29 -7.50 -2.33
C ASP A 36 1.95 -7.12 -0.88
N LEU A 37 2.17 -5.85 -0.54
CA LEU A 37 1.80 -5.26 0.76
C LEU A 37 0.29 -5.32 1.02
N PHE A 38 -0.53 -5.14 -0.01
CA PHE A 38 -1.98 -5.33 0.10
C PHE A 38 -2.37 -6.77 0.43
N SER A 39 -1.69 -7.76 -0.16
CA SER A 39 -1.94 -9.18 0.12
C SER A 39 -1.61 -9.52 1.57
N GLU A 40 -0.47 -9.02 2.07
CA GLU A 40 -0.07 -9.16 3.48
C GLU A 40 -1.05 -8.46 4.44
N CYS A 41 -1.50 -7.25 4.09
CA CYS A 41 -2.50 -6.53 4.87
C CYS A 41 -3.82 -7.33 4.98
N LEU A 42 -4.27 -7.94 3.88
CA LEU A 42 -5.47 -8.79 3.89
C LEU A 42 -5.32 -10.06 4.74
N LYS A 43 -4.13 -10.66 4.79
CA LYS A 43 -3.84 -11.81 5.67
C LYS A 43 -3.89 -11.43 7.15
N PHE A 44 -3.50 -10.20 7.50
CA PHE A 44 -3.63 -9.69 8.87
C PHE A 44 -5.09 -9.37 9.25
N CYS A 45 -5.93 -9.00 8.28
CA CYS A 45 -7.32 -8.61 8.53
C CYS A 45 -8.30 -9.76 8.81
N VAL A 46 -7.84 -11.02 8.89
CA VAL A 46 -8.67 -12.23 9.03
C VAL A 46 -9.55 -12.23 10.30
N SER A 47 -9.20 -11.45 11.33
CA SER A 47 -9.97 -11.35 12.60
C SER A 47 -10.80 -10.06 12.80
N SER A 48 -10.75 -9.05 11.93
CA SER A 48 -11.48 -7.78 12.12
C SER A 48 -11.95 -7.21 10.78
N ALA A 49 -12.92 -7.88 10.18
CA ALA A 49 -12.93 -8.03 8.73
C ALA A 49 -13.45 -6.85 7.90
N PHE A 50 -14.14 -5.85 8.46
CA PHE A 50 -14.64 -4.71 7.64
C PHE A 50 -13.72 -3.50 7.68
N ALA A 51 -13.46 -2.93 8.87
CA ALA A 51 -12.62 -1.74 9.00
C ALA A 51 -11.18 -1.99 8.55
N CYS A 52 -10.62 -3.18 8.84
CA CYS A 52 -9.27 -3.54 8.44
C CYS A 52 -9.16 -3.73 6.91
N ARG A 53 -10.11 -4.45 6.29
CA ARG A 53 -10.14 -4.60 4.82
C ARG A 53 -10.29 -3.25 4.13
N ASN A 54 -11.17 -2.38 4.65
CA ASN A 54 -11.39 -1.07 4.08
C ASN A 54 -10.12 -0.22 4.13
N ALA A 55 -9.39 -0.27 5.25
CA ALA A 55 -8.11 0.42 5.35
C ALA A 55 -7.04 -0.15 4.41
N CYS A 56 -6.91 -1.47 4.26
CA CYS A 56 -6.02 -2.07 3.27
C CYS A 56 -6.36 -1.63 1.84
N VAL A 57 -7.65 -1.51 1.51
CA VAL A 57 -8.12 -1.04 0.20
C VAL A 57 -7.79 0.44 -0.01
N SER A 58 -7.98 1.28 1.02
CA SER A 58 -7.58 2.69 0.99
C SER A 58 -6.08 2.85 0.77
N ALA A 59 -5.27 2.13 1.54
CA ALA A 59 -3.81 2.10 1.43
C ALA A 59 -3.36 1.71 0.01
N ARG A 60 -3.93 0.64 -0.54
CA ARG A 60 -3.64 0.17 -1.90
C ARG A 60 -4.01 1.22 -2.95
N THR A 61 -5.12 1.92 -2.77
CA THR A 61 -5.58 2.96 -3.69
C THR A 61 -4.64 4.15 -3.67
N TYR A 62 -4.21 4.57 -2.47
CA TYR A 62 -3.21 5.61 -2.28
C TYR A 62 -1.87 5.24 -2.94
N GLY A 63 -1.32 4.07 -2.64
CA GLY A 63 -0.05 3.62 -3.25
C GLY A 63 -0.11 3.56 -4.78
N LYS A 64 -1.21 3.03 -5.34
CA LYS A 64 -1.42 3.03 -6.81
C LYS A 64 -1.52 4.43 -7.41
N PHE A 65 -2.11 5.37 -6.68
CA PHE A 65 -2.20 6.78 -7.09
C PHE A 65 -0.80 7.40 -7.09
N SER A 66 -0.02 7.23 -6.02
CA SER A 66 1.37 7.71 -5.93
C SER A 66 2.27 7.11 -7.03
N CYS A 67 2.13 5.81 -7.32
CA CYS A 67 2.81 5.17 -8.46
C CYS A 67 2.41 5.74 -9.83
N LYS A 68 1.26 6.41 -9.95
CA LYS A 68 0.75 6.99 -11.21
C LYS A 68 1.03 8.49 -11.32
N ALA A 69 1.00 9.22 -10.22
CA ALA A 69 1.13 10.68 -10.17
C ALA A 69 2.57 11.18 -10.41
N ASN A 70 3.60 10.38 -10.08
CA ASN A 70 5.01 10.77 -10.25
C ASN A 70 5.63 10.35 -11.60
N LEU A 71 4.79 10.10 -12.62
CA LEU A 71 5.22 9.75 -13.99
C LEU A 71 4.85 10.81 -15.03
N GLU A 72 4.41 11.99 -14.58
CA GLU A 72 4.15 13.17 -15.45
C GLU A 72 5.34 14.13 -15.48
#